data_AF-A0A7K2Q6D6-F1
#
_entry.id   AF-A0A7K2Q6D6-F1
#
_cell.length_a   1.000
_cell.length_b   1.000
_cell.length_c   1.000
_cell.angle_alpha   90.00
_cell.angle_beta   90.00
_cell.angle_gamma   90.00
#
_symmetry.space_group_name_H-M   'P 1'
#
loop_
_entity.id
_entity.type
_entity.pdbx_description
1 polymer ?
#
loop_
_entity_poly.entity_id
_entity_poly.type
_entity_poly.pdbx_seq_one_letter_code
_entity_poly.pdbx_strand_id
1 'polypeptide(L)'
;GDGVHVREESADPGQVAFLFPGQGSQRVGMLGDLFMAFPGLRGLLDSAPGPVVSAVFPPAAFTAQERTAQRAAVTDTRVAQPALGLAGAAAHLLLGRLGVRPDCVAGHSYGELTALWAAGVYDTQSLLRL
;
A
#
# COMPACT_ATOMS: atom_id res chain seq x y z
N GLY A 1 -34.89 1.53 35.99
CA GLY A 1 -34.35 2.90 36.01
C GLY A 1 -33.17 2.89 35.10
N ASP A 2 -33.31 3.47 33.91
CA ASP A 2 -32.30 3.45 32.86
C ASP A 2 -31.10 4.30 33.28
N GLY A 3 -30.05 3.64 33.75
CA GLY A 3 -28.78 4.26 34.08
C GLY A 3 -27.96 4.41 32.81
N VAL A 4 -27.55 5.64 32.49
CA VAL A 4 -26.51 5.87 31.49
C VAL A 4 -25.22 5.27 32.03
N HIS A 5 -24.73 4.20 31.39
CA HIS A 5 -23.45 3.59 31.72
C HIS A 5 -22.35 4.29 30.93
N VAL A 6 -21.67 5.25 31.56
CA VAL A 6 -20.45 5.84 31.02
C VAL A 6 -19.28 4.95 31.42
N ARG A 7 -18.47 4.52 30.45
CA ARG A 7 -17.21 3.82 30.73
C ARG A 7 -16.12 4.88 30.90
N GLU A 8 -15.55 4.97 32.11
CA GLU A 8 -14.55 5.97 32.48
C GLU A 8 -13.18 5.76 31.81
N GLU A 9 -12.87 4.53 31.38
CA GLU A 9 -11.63 4.18 30.70
C GLU A 9 -11.88 3.61 29.31
N SER A 10 -11.13 4.12 28.33
CA SER A 10 -10.98 3.48 27.02
C SER A 10 -10.57 2.02 27.22
N ALA A 11 -11.29 1.10 26.58
CA ALA A 11 -10.88 -0.31 26.51
C ALA A 11 -9.40 -0.37 26.09
N ASP A 12 -8.65 -1.32 26.64
CA ASP A 12 -7.31 -1.62 26.13
C ASP A 12 -7.44 -1.82 24.60
N PRO A 13 -6.78 -1.00 23.77
CA PRO A 13 -6.89 -1.14 22.33
C PRO A 13 -6.36 -2.52 21.97
N GLY A 14 -7.24 -3.40 21.49
CA GLY A 14 -6.86 -4.75 21.10
C GLY A 14 -5.75 -4.75 20.05
N GLN A 15 -5.10 -5.90 19.87
CA GLN A 15 -3.97 -6.02 18.95
C GLN A 15 -4.36 -5.70 17.50
N VAL A 16 -3.45 -5.04 16.77
CA VAL A 16 -3.63 -4.61 15.39
C VAL A 16 -2.78 -5.47 14.45
N ALA A 17 -3.42 -6.04 13.42
CA ALA A 17 -2.74 -6.76 12.36
C ALA A 17 -2.75 -5.96 11.05
N PHE A 18 -1.60 -5.83 10.38
CA PHE A 18 -1.57 -5.35 9.00
C PHE A 18 -1.51 -6.52 8.03
N LEU A 19 -2.48 -6.59 7.12
CA LEU A 19 -2.57 -7.62 6.08
C LEU A 19 -2.31 -7.01 4.71
N PHE A 20 -1.28 -7.53 4.05
CA PHE A 20 -0.87 -7.06 2.73
C PHE A 20 -1.43 -7.97 1.62
N PRO A 21 -2.17 -7.41 0.64
CA PRO A 21 -2.75 -8.20 -0.42
C PRO A 21 -1.69 -8.71 -1.40
N GLY A 22 -1.99 -9.84 -2.04
CA GLY A 22 -1.16 -10.39 -3.11
C GLY A 22 -1.50 -9.85 -4.49
N GLN A 23 -0.82 -10.43 -5.49
CA GLN A 23 -1.11 -10.18 -6.90
C GLN A 23 -2.58 -10.46 -7.23
N GLY A 24 -3.17 -9.60 -8.06
CA GLY A 24 -4.59 -9.55 -8.38
C GLY A 24 -5.30 -8.31 -7.81
N SER A 25 -4.72 -7.66 -6.80
CA SER A 25 -5.30 -6.48 -6.16
C SER A 25 -4.81 -5.15 -6.74
N GLN A 26 -3.85 -5.18 -7.65
CA GLN A 26 -3.30 -3.99 -8.29
C GLN A 26 -4.34 -3.31 -9.18
N ARG A 27 -4.37 -1.98 -9.16
CA ARG A 27 -5.25 -1.17 -10.01
C ARG A 27 -4.56 0.14 -10.40
N VAL A 28 -4.95 0.66 -11.57
CA VAL A 28 -4.54 1.98 -12.02
C VAL A 28 -4.94 3.03 -10.97
N GLY A 29 -4.01 3.91 -10.62
CA GLY A 29 -4.21 5.00 -9.67
C GLY A 29 -4.26 4.58 -8.20
N MET A 30 -3.93 3.32 -7.85
CA MET A 30 -4.05 2.88 -6.46
C MET A 30 -3.24 3.75 -5.50
N LEU A 31 -3.92 4.19 -4.43
CA LEU A 31 -3.37 5.07 -3.39
C LEU A 31 -2.77 6.39 -3.90
N GLY A 32 -3.10 6.81 -5.13
CA GLY A 32 -2.64 8.09 -5.69
C GLY A 32 -2.99 9.29 -4.81
N ASP A 33 -4.18 9.27 -4.22
CA ASP A 33 -4.64 10.32 -3.30
C ASP A 33 -3.73 10.46 -2.07
N LEU A 34 -3.15 9.35 -1.58
CA LEU A 34 -2.19 9.40 -0.47
C LEU A 34 -0.90 10.10 -0.88
N PHE A 35 -0.38 9.79 -2.07
CA PHE A 35 0.83 10.43 -2.57
C PHE A 35 0.63 11.93 -2.86
N MET A 36 -0.59 12.33 -3.24
CA MET A 36 -0.95 13.73 -3.40
C MET A 36 -1.12 14.45 -2.06
N ALA A 37 -1.77 13.82 -1.08
CA ALA A 37 -2.09 14.43 0.21
C ALA A 37 -0.90 14.45 1.19
N PHE A 38 0.04 13.50 1.09
CA PHE A 38 1.13 13.34 2.06
C PHE A 38 2.50 13.43 1.37
N PRO A 39 3.09 14.64 1.28
CA PRO A 39 4.36 14.88 0.57
C PRO A 39 5.51 13.98 1.05
N GLY A 40 5.53 13.61 2.33
CA GLY A 40 6.57 12.75 2.87
C GLY A 40 6.51 11.29 2.36
N LEU A 41 5.52 10.90 1.57
CA LEU A 41 5.48 9.61 0.87
C LEU A 41 6.15 9.69 -0.51
N ARG A 42 6.50 10.89 -1.00
CA ARG A 42 7.09 11.09 -2.32
C ARG A 42 8.38 10.31 -2.55
N GLY A 43 9.21 10.17 -1.51
CA GLY A 43 10.45 9.39 -1.60
C GLY A 43 10.25 7.92 -2.00
N LEU A 44 9.06 7.35 -1.77
CA LEU A 44 8.72 6.01 -2.28
C LEU A 44 8.57 5.99 -3.80
N LEU A 45 7.95 7.03 -4.39
CA LEU A 45 7.82 7.15 -5.84
C LEU A 45 9.18 7.35 -6.49
N ASP A 46 10.05 8.15 -5.86
CA ASP A 46 11.40 8.39 -6.37
C ASP A 46 12.30 7.14 -6.25
N SER A 47 11.98 6.24 -5.31
CA SER A 47 12.66 4.96 -5.11
C SER A 47 12.15 3.84 -6.03
N ALA A 48 10.94 3.98 -6.58
CA ALA A 48 10.31 2.96 -7.41
C ALA A 48 10.82 3.03 -8.85
N PRO A 49 10.86 1.89 -9.58
CA PRO A 49 11.23 1.90 -10.99
C PRO A 49 10.27 2.78 -11.82
N GLY A 50 10.83 3.66 -12.67
CA GLY A 50 10.04 4.57 -13.50
C GLY A 50 8.91 3.91 -14.32
N PRO A 51 9.13 2.73 -14.94
CA PRO A 51 8.06 2.00 -15.63
C PRO A 51 6.89 1.58 -14.72
N VAL A 52 7.19 1.24 -13.46
CA VAL A 52 6.17 0.87 -12.47
C VAL A 52 5.34 2.10 -12.10
N VAL A 53 5.99 3.21 -11.78
CA VAL A 53 5.31 4.48 -11.48
C VAL A 53 4.42 4.92 -12.64
N SER A 54 4.93 4.83 -13.87
CA SER A 54 4.20 5.22 -15.09
C SER A 54 2.99 4.32 -15.38
N ALA A 55 3.09 3.03 -15.04
CA ALA A 55 1.98 2.09 -15.22
C ALA A 55 0.91 2.21 -14.13
N VAL A 56 1.30 2.55 -12.89
CA VAL A 56 0.35 2.79 -11.79
C VAL A 56 -0.32 4.15 -11.93
N PHE A 57 0.42 5.20 -12.33
CA PHE A 57 -0.09 6.57 -12.49
C PHE A 57 0.07 7.05 -13.95
N PRO A 58 -0.61 6.40 -14.91
CA PRO A 58 -0.53 6.79 -16.31
C PRO A 58 -1.30 8.10 -16.56
N PRO A 59 -1.08 8.75 -17.71
CA PRO A 59 -1.92 9.86 -18.16
C PRO A 59 -3.40 9.47 -18.22
N ALA A 60 -4.28 10.48 -18.19
CA ALA A 60 -5.72 10.26 -18.32
C ALA A 60 -6.06 9.49 -19.61
N ALA A 61 -6.85 8.42 -19.49
CA ALA A 61 -7.36 7.65 -20.62
C ALA A 61 -8.72 8.18 -21.08
N PHE A 62 -8.81 8.62 -22.33
CA PHE A 62 -10.02 9.19 -22.90
C PHE A 62 -10.83 8.15 -23.68
N THR A 63 -10.21 7.04 -24.09
CA THR A 63 -10.83 5.95 -24.85
C THR A 63 -10.92 4.65 -24.05
N ALA A 64 -11.83 3.75 -24.48
CA ALA A 64 -11.93 2.42 -23.88
C ALA A 64 -10.68 1.57 -24.13
N GLN A 65 -10.03 1.75 -25.29
CA GLN A 65 -8.80 1.06 -25.64
C GLN A 65 -7.64 1.46 -24.72
N GLU A 66 -7.47 2.77 -24.45
CA GLU A 66 -6.46 3.27 -23.51
C GLU A 66 -6.70 2.73 -22.10
N ARG A 67 -7.95 2.76 -21.61
CA ARG A 67 -8.30 2.19 -20.29
C ARG A 67 -7.94 0.70 -20.19
N THR A 68 -8.18 -0.06 -21.25
CA THR A 68 -7.82 -1.48 -21.30
C THR A 68 -6.31 -1.68 -21.35
N ALA A 69 -5.58 -0.88 -22.12
CA ALA A 69 -4.12 -0.94 -22.16
C ALA A 69 -3.49 -0.61 -20.80
N GLN A 70 -4.00 0.42 -20.09
CA GLN A 70 -3.53 0.78 -18.75
C GLN A 70 -3.79 -0.33 -17.73
N ARG A 71 -4.98 -0.94 -17.75
CA ARG A 71 -5.28 -2.10 -16.90
C ARG A 71 -4.38 -3.29 -17.19
N ALA A 72 -4.10 -3.56 -18.46
CA ALA A 72 -3.18 -4.62 -18.84
C ALA A 72 -1.75 -4.32 -18.36
N ALA A 73 -1.28 -3.08 -18.51
CA ALA A 73 0.05 -2.66 -18.10
C ALA A 73 0.29 -2.84 -16.59
N VAL A 74 -0.66 -2.43 -15.74
CA VAL A 74 -0.53 -2.63 -14.28
C VAL A 74 -0.63 -4.09 -13.86
N THR A 75 -1.24 -4.96 -14.69
CA THR A 75 -1.43 -6.38 -14.41
C THR A 75 -0.25 -7.25 -14.85
N ASP A 76 0.68 -6.73 -15.66
CA ASP A 76 1.95 -7.40 -15.93
C ASP A 76 2.66 -7.68 -14.60
N THR A 77 3.00 -8.94 -14.32
CA THR A 77 3.60 -9.37 -13.04
C THR A 77 4.80 -8.49 -12.64
N ARG A 78 5.64 -8.10 -13.61
CA ARG A 78 6.85 -7.28 -13.37
C ARG A 78 6.53 -5.86 -12.92
N VAL A 79 5.30 -5.41 -13.17
CA VAL A 79 4.76 -4.14 -12.68
C VAL A 79 3.93 -4.35 -11.43
N ALA A 80 3.03 -5.34 -11.43
CA ALA A 80 2.08 -5.62 -10.37
C ALA A 80 2.79 -5.84 -9.03
N GLN A 81 3.88 -6.59 -9.03
CA GLN A 81 4.68 -6.89 -7.84
C GLN A 81 5.24 -5.63 -7.17
N PRO A 82 6.16 -4.87 -7.78
CA PRO A 82 6.69 -3.65 -7.17
C PRO A 82 5.62 -2.58 -6.94
N ALA A 83 4.54 -2.55 -7.75
CA ALA A 83 3.41 -1.67 -7.52
C ALA A 83 2.67 -1.99 -6.20
N LEU A 84 2.40 -3.27 -5.92
CA LEU A 84 1.79 -3.70 -4.66
C LEU A 84 2.68 -3.39 -3.47
N GLY A 85 3.99 -3.61 -3.60
CA GLY A 85 4.99 -3.23 -2.60
C GLY A 85 4.97 -1.72 -2.33
N LEU A 86 4.94 -0.90 -3.38
CA LEU A 86 4.84 0.57 -3.28
C LEU A 86 3.56 1.01 -2.53
N ALA A 87 2.41 0.44 -2.88
CA ALA A 87 1.14 0.75 -2.24
C ALA A 87 1.10 0.32 -0.76
N GLY A 88 1.54 -0.90 -0.47
CA GLY A 88 1.63 -1.40 0.90
C GLY A 88 2.60 -0.59 1.76
N ALA A 89 3.74 -0.20 1.21
CA ALA A 89 4.70 0.65 1.89
C ALA A 89 4.13 2.05 2.20
N ALA A 90 3.42 2.65 1.25
CA ALA A 90 2.76 3.93 1.45
C ALA A 90 1.73 3.88 2.60
N ALA A 91 0.88 2.85 2.61
CA ALA A 91 -0.12 2.66 3.66
C ALA A 91 0.54 2.40 5.03
N HIS A 92 1.53 1.51 5.10
CA HIS A 92 2.25 1.20 6.34
C HIS A 92 2.94 2.43 6.94
N LEU A 93 3.67 3.20 6.12
CA LEU A 93 4.37 4.40 6.58
C LEU A 93 3.42 5.52 7.00
N LEU A 94 2.29 5.68 6.29
CA LEU A 94 1.28 6.66 6.64
C LEU A 94 0.62 6.33 7.99
N LEU A 95 0.16 5.09 8.17
CA LEU A 95 -0.38 4.61 9.44
C LEU A 95 0.64 4.78 10.57
N GLY A 96 1.91 4.50 10.27
CA GLY A 96 3.06 4.79 11.11
C GLY A 96 3.09 6.25 11.58
N ARG A 97 3.03 7.21 10.66
CA ARG A 97 3.03 8.63 11.01
C ARG A 97 1.81 9.08 11.81
N LEU A 98 0.69 8.37 11.67
CA LEU A 98 -0.55 8.64 12.40
C LEU A 98 -0.63 7.92 13.77
N GLY A 99 0.44 7.23 14.18
CA GLY A 99 0.51 6.57 15.48
C GLY A 99 -0.05 5.14 15.51
N VAL A 100 -0.55 4.61 14.40
CA VAL A 100 -1.01 3.23 14.31
C VAL A 100 0.19 2.32 14.03
N ARG A 101 0.41 1.32 14.89
CA ARG A 101 1.47 0.31 14.72
C ARG A 101 0.84 -1.08 14.69
N PRO A 102 1.29 -1.98 13.80
CA PRO A 102 0.88 -3.36 13.85
C PRO A 102 1.63 -4.12 14.96
N ASP A 103 0.91 -4.95 15.70
CA ASP A 103 1.47 -6.00 16.57
C ASP A 103 1.90 -7.22 15.74
N CYS A 104 1.24 -7.45 14.60
CA CYS A 104 1.61 -8.49 13.66
C CYS A 104 1.38 -8.06 12.21
N VAL A 105 2.16 -8.65 11.32
CA VAL A 105 2.06 -8.43 9.88
C VAL A 105 1.97 -9.78 9.17
N ALA A 106 1.14 -9.83 8.13
CA ALA A 106 1.08 -10.99 7.24
C ALA A 106 0.68 -10.54 5.84
N GLY A 107 0.89 -11.41 4.85
CA GLY A 107 0.46 -11.12 3.51
C GLY A 107 0.16 -12.37 2.71
N HIS A 108 -0.60 -12.19 1.64
CA HIS A 108 -1.00 -13.29 0.77
C HIS A 108 -0.08 -13.35 -0.46
N SER A 109 0.58 -14.49 -0.71
CA SER A 109 1.49 -14.66 -1.85
C SER A 109 2.53 -13.52 -1.90
N TYR A 110 2.61 -12.71 -2.97
CA TYR A 110 3.53 -11.56 -3.02
C TYR A 110 3.36 -10.57 -1.83
N GLY A 111 2.16 -10.47 -1.27
CA GLY A 111 1.93 -9.65 -0.07
C GLY A 111 2.81 -10.06 1.11
N GLU A 112 3.25 -11.32 1.19
CA GLU A 112 4.19 -11.80 2.21
C GLU A 112 5.53 -11.05 2.14
N LEU A 113 6.01 -10.71 0.94
CA LEU A 113 7.21 -9.90 0.79
C LEU A 113 6.99 -8.51 1.41
N THR A 114 5.87 -7.87 1.11
CA THR A 114 5.54 -6.57 1.72
C THR A 114 5.42 -6.67 3.25
N ALA A 115 4.89 -7.80 3.77
CA ALA A 115 4.84 -8.05 5.21
C ALA A 115 6.24 -8.22 5.84
N LEU A 116 7.14 -8.96 5.19
CA LEU A 116 8.54 -9.12 5.64
C LEU A 116 9.28 -7.77 5.65
N TRP A 117 9.06 -6.93 4.64
CA TRP A 117 9.57 -5.56 4.64
C TRP A 117 9.00 -4.74 5.81
N ALA A 118 7.69 -4.80 6.05
CA ALA A 118 7.05 -4.09 7.16
C ALA A 118 7.52 -4.59 8.55
N ALA A 119 7.95 -5.85 8.63
CA ALA A 119 8.62 -6.43 9.80
C ALA A 119 10.11 -6.05 9.93
N GLY A 120 10.68 -5.29 8.98
CA GLY A 120 12.06 -4.82 9.02
C GLY A 120 13.10 -5.82 8.53
N VAL A 121 12.72 -6.88 7.82
CA VAL A 121 13.65 -7.90 7.33
C VAL A 121 14.59 -7.36 6.24
N TYR A 122 14.12 -6.40 5.44
CA TYR A 122 14.92 -5.74 4.40
C TYR A 122 14.41 -4.32 4.12
N ASP A 123 15.17 -3.54 3.34
CA ASP A 123 14.88 -2.13 3.10
C ASP A 123 13.86 -1.88 1.98
N THR A 124 13.37 -0.64 1.88
CA THR A 124 12.39 -0.23 0.86
C THR A 124 12.95 -0.39 -0.56
N GLN A 125 14.24 -0.17 -0.75
CA GLN A 125 14.89 -0.32 -2.05
C GLN A 125 14.85 -1.77 -2.54
N SER A 126 15.01 -2.74 -1.64
CA SER A 126 14.88 -4.16 -1.94
C SER A 126 13.43 -4.50 -2.27
N LEU A 127 12.46 -4.05 -1.47
CA LEU A 127 11.03 -4.27 -1.75
C LEU A 127 10.63 -3.81 -3.16
N LEU A 128 11.09 -2.64 -3.58
CA LEU A 128 10.69 -2.03 -4.86
C LEU A 128 11.44 -2.58 -6.08
N ARG A 129 12.44 -3.45 -5.88
CA ARG A 129 13.25 -4.08 -6.96
C ARG A 129 13.00 -5.58 -7.13
N LEU A 130 12.25 -6.21 -6.22
CA LEU A 130 11.81 -7.61 -6.29
C LEU A 130 10.66 -7.79 -7.28
#